data_AF-A0A957BY77-F1
#
_entry.id   AF-A0A957BY77-F1
#
_cell.length_a   1.000
_cell.length_b   1.000
_cell.length_c   1.000
_cell.angle_alpha   90.00
_cell.angle_beta   90.00
_cell.angle_gamma   90.00
#
_symmetry.space_group_name_H-M   'P 1'
#
loop_
_entity.id
_entity.type
_entity.pdbx_description
1 polymer ?
#
loop_
_entity_poly.entity_id
_entity_poly.type
_entity_poly.pdbx_seq_one_letter_code
_entity_poly.pdbx_strand_id
1 'polypeptide(L)'
;QPYPGYGTLAGRVRGIDNPYGVVLQVRSDAVQREVYTYGSDRVNSDPAWGENFTLGDLPAGVYEVYIRDSNGRVQFRQDVTIEAGKTNWLDVELRGGA
;
A
#
# COMPACT_ATOMS: atom_id res chain seq x y z
N GLN A 1 4.56 14.38 -18.01
CA GLN A 1 5.32 14.70 -16.79
C GLN A 1 4.41 14.36 -15.61
N PRO A 2 4.83 13.53 -14.65
CA PRO A 2 4.02 13.32 -13.44
C PRO A 2 3.78 14.68 -12.76
N TYR A 3 2.60 14.85 -12.16
CA TYR A 3 2.20 16.15 -11.61
C TYR A 3 3.19 16.60 -10.51
N PRO A 4 3.72 17.85 -10.57
CA PRO A 4 4.55 18.39 -9.50
C PRO A 4 3.83 18.30 -8.15
N GLY A 5 4.53 17.82 -7.12
CA GLY A 5 3.97 17.65 -5.78
C GLY A 5 3.34 16.29 -5.48
N TYR A 6 3.40 15.32 -6.42
CA TYR A 6 2.85 13.98 -6.23
C TYR A 6 3.95 12.91 -6.17
N GLY A 7 3.72 11.86 -5.38
CA GLY A 7 4.55 10.66 -5.29
C GLY A 7 3.74 9.39 -5.52
N THR A 8 4.43 8.25 -5.50
CA THR A 8 3.84 6.92 -5.58
C THR A 8 4.08 6.17 -4.28
N LEU A 9 3.09 5.42 -3.79
CA LEU A 9 3.25 4.44 -2.74
C LEU A 9 3.26 3.05 -3.37
N ALA A 10 4.34 2.30 -3.21
CA ALA A 10 4.44 0.92 -3.65
C ALA A 10 4.92 0.04 -2.50
N GLY A 11 4.65 -1.25 -2.56
CA GLY A 11 5.02 -2.11 -1.46
C GLY A 11 4.55 -3.53 -1.60
N ARG A 12 4.74 -4.28 -0.53
CA ARG A 12 4.30 -5.67 -0.45
C ARG A 12 3.62 -5.99 0.87
N VAL A 13 2.61 -6.83 0.79
CA VAL A 13 2.01 -7.51 1.94
C VAL A 13 2.56 -8.93 2.04
N ARG A 14 3.04 -9.31 3.22
CA ARG A 14 3.59 -10.65 3.55
C ARG A 14 3.10 -11.13 4.92
N GLY A 15 3.46 -12.37 5.28
CA GLY A 15 3.09 -12.98 6.57
C GLY A 15 1.76 -13.74 6.57
N ILE A 16 1.14 -13.89 5.39
CA ILE A 16 -0.06 -14.69 5.14
C ILE A 16 0.13 -15.52 3.88
N ASP A 17 -0.56 -16.66 3.78
CA ASP A 17 -0.39 -17.63 2.69
C ASP A 17 -0.71 -17.06 1.31
N ASN A 18 -1.75 -16.22 1.22
CA ASN A 18 -2.17 -15.59 -0.01
C ASN A 18 -2.53 -14.12 0.22
N PRO A 19 -1.66 -13.17 -0.15
CA PRO A 19 -1.94 -11.76 0.01
C PRO A 19 -2.86 -11.18 -1.05
N TYR A 20 -3.42 -11.96 -1.99
CA TYR A 20 -4.26 -11.42 -3.07
C TYR A 20 -5.54 -10.76 -2.58
N GLY A 21 -5.87 -9.60 -3.16
CA GLY A 21 -7.09 -8.85 -2.84
C GLY A 21 -7.12 -8.22 -1.44
N VAL A 22 -6.02 -8.25 -0.68
CA VAL A 22 -5.90 -7.49 0.57
C VAL A 22 -6.10 -6.01 0.29
N VAL A 23 -6.98 -5.38 1.05
CA VAL A 23 -7.33 -3.96 0.89
C VAL A 23 -6.51 -3.12 1.84
N LEU A 24 -5.68 -2.23 1.29
CA LEU A 24 -5.00 -1.19 2.04
C LEU A 24 -5.82 0.09 1.95
N GLN A 25 -6.18 0.63 3.11
CA GLN A 25 -6.84 1.92 3.23
C GLN A 25 -5.75 2.97 3.46
N VAL A 26 -5.66 3.94 2.56
CA VAL A 26 -4.62 4.99 2.55
C VAL A 26 -5.31 6.34 2.71
N ARG A 27 -5.04 7.03 3.82
CA ARG A 27 -5.74 8.29 4.12
C ARG A 27 -4.86 9.39 4.69
N SER A 28 -5.23 10.62 4.37
CA SER A 28 -4.79 11.87 5.00
C SER A 28 -6.03 12.75 5.22
N ASP A 29 -5.86 13.98 5.71
CA ASP A 29 -6.97 14.92 5.90
C ASP A 29 -7.70 15.28 4.58
N ALA A 30 -7.00 15.18 3.44
CA ALA A 30 -7.52 15.59 2.14
C ALA A 30 -7.80 14.42 1.17
N VAL A 31 -7.27 13.23 1.47
CA VAL A 31 -7.29 12.09 0.55
C VAL A 31 -7.73 10.84 1.30
N GLN A 32 -8.66 10.09 0.72
CA GLN A 32 -9.01 8.75 1.16
C GLN A 32 -9.06 7.86 -0.08
N ARG A 33 -8.20 6.84 -0.13
CA ARG A 33 -8.12 5.89 -1.25
C ARG A 33 -7.96 4.48 -0.73
N GLU A 34 -8.28 3.52 -1.59
CA GLU A 34 -8.02 2.11 -1.38
C GLU A 34 -7.13 1.59 -2.49
N VAL A 35 -6.21 0.68 -2.14
CA VAL A 35 -5.43 -0.09 -3.10
C VAL A 35 -5.52 -1.56 -2.73
N TYR A 36 -5.72 -2.38 -3.75
CA TYR A 36 -5.76 -3.84 -3.61
C TYR A 36 -4.41 -4.39 -4.01
N THR A 37 -3.90 -5.29 -3.20
CA THR A 37 -2.80 -6.15 -3.64
C THR A 37 -3.18 -6.92 -4.90
N TYR A 38 -2.25 -7.05 -5.83
CA TYR A 38 -2.43 -7.70 -7.13
C TYR A 38 -3.07 -9.08 -6.99
N GLY A 39 -4.11 -9.34 -7.78
CA GLY A 39 -4.88 -10.58 -7.72
C GLY A 39 -4.26 -11.76 -8.48
N SER A 40 -3.08 -11.57 -9.06
CA SER A 40 -2.31 -12.62 -9.73
C SER A 40 -0.86 -12.20 -9.92
N ASP A 41 0.01 -13.18 -10.12
CA ASP A 41 1.40 -13.07 -10.57
C ASP A 41 1.57 -12.46 -11.98
N ARG A 42 0.47 -12.23 -12.71
CA ARG A 42 0.48 -11.60 -14.05
C ARG A 42 0.52 -10.08 -14.03
N VAL A 43 0.37 -9.45 -12.87
CA VAL A 43 0.71 -8.04 -12.74
C VAL A 43 2.24 -7.99 -12.64
N ASN A 44 2.88 -7.23 -13.53
CA ASN A 44 4.34 -7.09 -13.57
C ASN A 44 4.87 -6.46 -12.27
N SER A 45 4.99 -7.26 -11.21
CA SER A 45 5.84 -6.93 -10.08
C SER A 45 7.26 -6.79 -10.61
N ASP A 46 7.94 -5.68 -10.29
CA ASP A 46 9.37 -5.60 -10.55
C ASP A 46 10.07 -6.75 -9.80
N PRO A 47 10.74 -7.69 -10.49
CA PRO A 47 11.37 -8.84 -9.85
C PRO A 47 12.41 -8.45 -8.80
N ALA A 48 12.99 -7.24 -8.89
CA ALA A 48 13.95 -6.74 -7.92
C ALA A 48 13.31 -6.31 -6.59
N TRP A 49 12.03 -5.90 -6.60
CA TRP A 49 11.33 -5.36 -5.42
C TRP A 49 10.30 -6.35 -4.86
N GLY A 50 9.65 -7.13 -5.74
CA GLY A 50 8.60 -8.08 -5.36
C GLY A 50 7.37 -7.37 -4.78
N GLU A 51 7.06 -6.17 -5.27
CA GLU A 51 5.86 -5.46 -4.85
C GLU A 51 4.61 -6.24 -5.23
N ASN A 52 3.56 -6.12 -4.41
CA ASN A 52 2.26 -6.63 -4.75
C ASN A 52 1.17 -5.56 -4.68
N PHE A 53 1.52 -4.28 -4.49
CA PHE A 53 0.61 -3.16 -4.69
C PHE A 53 1.36 -1.90 -5.14
N THR A 54 0.65 -1.02 -5.84
CA THR A 54 1.10 0.33 -6.18
C THR A 54 -0.08 1.31 -6.21
N LEU A 55 0.14 2.51 -5.69
CA LEU A 55 -0.81 3.61 -5.66
C LEU A 55 -0.09 4.91 -6.02
N GLY A 56 -0.26 5.34 -7.27
CA GLY A 56 0.29 6.59 -7.79
C GLY A 56 -0.55 7.81 -7.45
N ASP A 57 -0.06 8.97 -7.90
CA ASP A 57 -0.73 10.26 -7.84
C ASP A 57 -1.24 10.61 -6.43
N LEU A 58 -0.39 10.39 -5.43
CA LEU A 58 -0.62 10.85 -4.06
C LEU A 58 0.08 12.20 -3.85
N PRO A 59 -0.64 13.28 -3.48
CA PRO A 59 0.00 14.51 -3.02
C PRO A 59 1.04 14.22 -1.93
N ALA A 60 2.19 14.88 -1.98
CA ALA A 60 3.22 14.72 -0.98
C ALA A 60 2.70 15.12 0.41
N GLY A 61 3.02 14.31 1.42
CA GLY A 61 2.46 14.46 2.75
C GLY A 61 2.48 13.16 3.55
N VAL A 62 1.90 13.20 4.74
CA VAL A 62 1.79 12.03 5.62
C VAL A 62 0.44 11.36 5.41
N TYR A 63 0.46 10.04 5.27
CA TYR A 63 -0.73 9.20 5.14
C TYR A 63 -0.70 8.11 6.19
N GLU A 64 -1.83 7.85 6.83
CA GLU A 64 -2.05 6.63 7.58
C GLU A 64 -2.45 5.52 6.60
N VAL A 65 -1.69 4.43 6.59
CA VAL A 65 -1.98 3.21 5.83
C VAL A 65 -2.41 2.14 6.81
N TYR A 66 -3.56 1.52 6.59
CA TYR A 66 -4.06 0.48 7.49
C TYR A 66 -4.86 -0.59 6.74
N ILE A 67 -4.90 -1.78 7.35
CA ILE A 67 -5.58 -2.97 6.82
C ILE A 67 -6.51 -3.48 7.91
N ARG A 68 -7.72 -3.86 7.54
CA ARG A 68 -8.69 -4.49 8.44
C ARG A 68 -9.04 -5.89 7.96
N ASP A 69 -9.32 -6.78 8.90
CA ASP A 69 -9.93 -8.09 8.59
C ASP A 69 -11.43 -7.93 8.23
N SER A 70 -12.07 -9.04 7.87
CA SER A 70 -13.50 -9.08 7.55
C SER A 70 -14.41 -8.71 8.73
N ASN A 71 -13.92 -8.77 9.96
CA ASN A 71 -14.63 -8.36 11.17
C ASN A 71 -14.37 -6.87 11.52
N GLY A 72 -13.61 -6.14 10.69
CA GLY A 72 -13.26 -4.75 10.89
C GLY A 72 -12.11 -4.52 11.89
N ARG A 73 -11.44 -5.56 12.37
CA ARG A 73 -10.28 -5.45 13.29
C ARG A 73 -9.07 -4.97 12.51
N VAL A 74 -8.35 -3.98 13.06
CA VAL A 74 -7.14 -3.45 12.44
C VAL A 74 -6.00 -4.48 12.60
N GLN A 75 -5.53 -5.01 11.48
CA GLN A 75 -4.44 -5.99 11.41
C GLN A 75 -3.08 -5.32 11.20
N PHE A 76 -3.07 -4.15 10.57
CA PHE A 76 -1.88 -3.34 10.33
C PHE A 76 -2.25 -1.87 10.33
N ARG A 77 -1.33 -1.02 10.81
CA ARG A 77 -1.43 0.44 10.73
C ARG A 77 -0.03 1.05 10.80
N GLN A 78 0.26 1.98 9.89
CA GLN A 78 1.50 2.72 9.88
C GLN A 78 1.33 4.06 9.17
N ASP A 79 1.99 5.11 9.67
CA ASP A 79 2.13 6.37 8.96
C ASP A 79 3.27 6.29 7.94
N VAL A 80 3.01 6.78 6.74
CA VAL A 80 3.96 6.82 5.62
C VAL A 80 4.06 8.24 5.10
N THR A 81 5.30 8.72 4.91
CA THR A 81 5.55 9.98 4.22
C THR A 81 5.69 9.72 2.72
N ILE A 82 4.87 10.40 1.93
CA ILE A 82 4.96 10.42 0.47
C ILE A 82 5.81 11.61 0.07
N GLU A 83 6.99 11.33 -0.48
CA GLU A 83 7.84 12.32 -1.11
C GLU A 83 7.46 12.51 -2.57
N ALA A 84 7.38 13.77 -3.02
CA ALA A 84 7.08 14.09 -4.42
C ALA A 84 8.17 13.58 -5.37
N GLY A 85 7.76 13.06 -6.52
CA GLY A 85 8.66 12.54 -7.56
C GLY A 85 9.36 11.22 -7.19
N LYS A 86 9.01 10.59 -6.07
CA LYS A 86 9.59 9.32 -5.62
C LYS A 86 8.56 8.20 -5.56
N THR A 87 9.07 6.97 -5.66
CA THR A 87 8.39 5.77 -5.17
C THR A 87 8.75 5.60 -3.70
N ASN A 88 7.73 5.62 -2.85
CA ASN A 88 7.83 5.45 -1.41
C ASN A 88 7.46 4.00 -1.09
N TRP A 89 8.35 3.29 -0.39
CA TRP A 89 8.21 1.87 -0.15
C TRP A 89 7.54 1.56 1.19
N LEU A 90 6.60 0.62 1.20
CA LEU A 90 5.99 0.08 2.42
C LEU A 90 6.04 -1.45 2.43
N ASP A 91 6.75 -2.03 3.41
CA ASP A 91 6.75 -3.47 3.67
C ASP A 91 5.75 -3.78 4.80
N VAL A 92 4.63 -4.40 4.44
CA VAL A 92 3.54 -4.75 5.36
C VAL A 92 3.70 -6.20 5.80
N GLU A 93 3.90 -6.39 7.10
CA GLU A 93 3.85 -7.70 7.73
C GLU A 93 2.53 -7.88 8.46
N LEU A 94 1.66 -8.71 7.90
CA LEU A 94 0.46 -9.16 8.58
C LEU A 94 0.84 -10.33 9.48
N ARG A 95 0.43 -10.27 10.75
CA ARG A 95 0.48 -11.44 11.63
C ARG A 95 -0.78 -12.25 11.32
N GLY A 96 -0.60 -13.44 10.73
CA GLY A 96 -1.69 -14.40 10.58
C GLY A 96 -2.40 -14.57 11.92
N GLY A 97 -3.72 -14.36 11.93
CA GLY A 97 -4.53 -14.71 13.09
C GLY A 97 -4.39 -16.21 13.32
N ALA A 98 -4.06 -16.59 14.55
CA ALA A 98 -4.15 -17.98 15.02
C ALA A 98 -5.58 -18.50 14.93
#